data_AF-A0A1E1XUK5-F1
#
_entry.id   AF-A0A1E1XUK5-F1
#
_cell.length_a   1.000
_cell.length_b   1.000
_cell.length_c   1.000
_cell.angle_alpha   90.00
_cell.angle_beta   90.00
_cell.angle_gamma   90.00
#
_symmetry.space_group_name_H-M   'P 1'
#
loop_
_entity.id
_entity.type
_entity.pdbx_description
1 polymer ?
#
loop_
_entity_poly.entity_id
_entity_poly.type
_entity_poly.pdbx_seq_one_letter_code
_entity_poly.pdbx_strand_id
1 'polypeptide(L)'
;DAFEGDLGLAERRASASLGDLTKLPEWSPSSEKMCASSAAYLCAEETPTHTAATGRCLDATGQSGDEVVSSLQSELDICRRLLNAKYLAAHILLKQLVRVSEEKEEGTRRSHRQCAELLKELNSLQYELQCMEEHLRRSQQTWLDKLNSLMEENGDQQRKLREQAEALRRLTYTAQVLRRERDELLALTDVKERDVYLQSSAEKLDSESSSIEVAVLAACSCRGPSQEPCRCAHAAAHKQRQLAELTQRAKRAEAQAQDNAKTVDIYREAFEVQLAKNRALTRSLVELQSRRGIQLTRMPYPADARRLIDDLLENLCDKNEALVHQQVMVKLLALQLGGRGADATT
;
A
#
# COMPACT_ATOMS: atom_id res chain seq x y z
N ASP A 1 -25.12 24.55 -28.68
CA ASP A 1 -24.64 25.65 -27.80
C ASP A 1 -23.59 25.07 -26.84
N ALA A 2 -22.42 24.68 -27.34
CA ALA A 2 -21.27 25.52 -27.68
C ALA A 2 -20.58 26.09 -26.43
N PHE A 3 -19.66 25.29 -25.87
CA PHE A 3 -18.51 25.80 -25.11
C PHE A 3 -17.34 24.84 -25.33
N GLU A 4 -16.71 24.98 -26.50
CA GLU A 4 -15.40 24.40 -26.80
C GLU A 4 -14.34 25.27 -26.10
N GLY A 5 -13.70 24.70 -25.08
CA GLY A 5 -12.52 25.25 -24.44
C GLY A 5 -11.29 24.54 -24.99
N ASP A 6 -10.85 25.00 -26.16
CA ASP A 6 -9.67 24.57 -26.88
C ASP A 6 -8.40 25.06 -26.13
N LEU A 7 -7.70 24.16 -25.45
CA LEU A 7 -6.36 24.41 -24.91
C LEU A 7 -5.35 23.68 -25.79
N GLY A 8 -5.05 24.30 -26.92
CA GLY A 8 -3.92 23.98 -27.77
C GLY A 8 -2.60 24.18 -27.02
N LEU A 9 -2.12 23.12 -26.37
CA LEU A 9 -0.70 22.98 -26.02
C LEU A 9 0.00 22.30 -27.19
N ALA A 10 0.50 23.13 -28.09
CA ALA A 10 1.39 22.71 -29.16
C ALA A 10 2.59 21.95 -28.58
N GLU A 11 2.70 20.67 -28.94
CA GLU A 11 3.93 19.87 -28.83
C GLU A 11 5.07 20.60 -29.56
N ARG A 12 5.89 21.35 -28.80
CA ARG A 12 7.28 21.60 -29.22
C ARG A 12 8.11 20.42 -28.75
N ARG A 13 8.18 19.37 -29.59
CA ARG A 13 9.31 18.43 -29.58
C ARG A 13 10.56 19.19 -30.00
N ALA A 14 11.23 19.79 -29.03
CA ALA A 14 12.65 20.11 -29.16
C ALA A 14 13.42 18.84 -28.81
N SER A 15 13.69 18.01 -29.83
CA SER A 15 14.75 17.01 -29.78
C SER A 15 16.09 17.76 -29.77
N ALA A 16 16.49 18.26 -28.60
CA ALA A 16 17.85 18.70 -28.37
C ALA A 16 18.67 17.45 -28.01
N SER A 17 19.44 16.97 -28.98
CA SER A 17 20.50 15.98 -28.76
C SER A 17 21.51 16.57 -27.77
N LEU A 18 21.48 16.13 -26.52
CA LEU A 18 22.44 16.54 -25.50
C LEU A 18 23.70 15.65 -25.57
N GLY A 19 24.31 15.62 -26.74
CA GLY A 19 25.67 15.13 -26.95
C GLY A 19 26.61 16.33 -27.03
N ASP A 20 26.79 17.08 -25.94
CA ASP A 20 27.87 18.09 -25.81
C ASP A 20 27.96 18.67 -24.38
N LEU A 21 28.06 17.83 -23.35
CA LEU A 21 28.35 18.26 -21.98
C LEU A 21 29.64 17.65 -21.42
N THR A 22 30.63 17.43 -22.27
CA THR A 22 32.02 17.17 -21.86
C THR A 22 32.96 18.34 -22.10
N LYS A 23 32.45 19.51 -22.53
CA LYS A 23 33.21 20.75 -22.50
C LYS A 23 33.07 21.39 -21.14
N LEU A 24 33.96 20.98 -20.23
CA LEU A 24 34.42 21.82 -19.13
C LEU A 24 34.61 23.24 -19.66
N PRO A 25 34.18 24.29 -18.93
CA PRO A 25 34.66 25.62 -19.25
C PRO A 25 36.17 25.58 -19.09
N GLU A 26 36.90 25.84 -20.17
CA GLU A 26 38.29 26.28 -20.08
C GLU A 26 38.27 27.48 -19.14
N TRP A 27 38.71 27.23 -17.90
CA TRP A 27 38.92 28.26 -16.92
C TRP A 27 40.14 29.05 -17.39
N SER A 28 39.90 30.01 -18.29
CA SER A 28 40.87 31.04 -18.61
C SER A 28 41.19 31.77 -17.31
N PRO A 29 42.46 31.87 -16.88
CA PRO A 29 42.86 32.68 -15.73
C PRO A 29 42.80 34.16 -16.13
N SER A 30 41.60 34.67 -16.37
CA SER A 30 41.35 36.10 -16.59
C SER A 30 41.16 36.80 -15.24
N SER A 31 42.16 36.69 -14.36
CA SER A 31 42.30 37.53 -13.17
C SER A 31 43.76 37.54 -12.65
N GLU A 32 44.74 37.50 -13.55
CA GLU A 32 46.14 37.82 -13.21
C GLU A 32 46.48 39.32 -13.39
N LYS A 33 45.49 40.17 -13.68
CA LYS A 33 45.68 41.62 -13.78
C LYS A 33 45.10 42.35 -12.57
N MET A 34 45.69 42.14 -11.40
CA MET A 34 45.70 43.12 -10.29
C MET A 34 46.54 42.59 -9.12
N CYS A 35 47.86 42.50 -9.31
CA CYS A 35 48.90 42.70 -8.28
C CYS A 35 50.30 42.58 -8.89
N ALA A 36 50.49 43.18 -10.06
CA ALA A 36 51.81 43.50 -10.59
C ALA A 36 51.87 45.03 -10.75
N SER A 37 51.83 45.74 -9.62
CA SER A 37 52.12 47.17 -9.56
C SER A 37 52.79 47.49 -8.24
N SER A 38 54.01 46.97 -8.05
CA SER A 38 55.04 47.60 -7.21
C SER A 38 56.41 46.98 -7.52
N ALA A 39 56.80 47.02 -8.80
CA ALA A 39 58.12 46.63 -9.29
C ALA A 39 58.50 47.50 -10.50
N ALA A 40 58.41 48.82 -10.32
CA ALA A 40 58.97 49.86 -11.18
C ALA A 40 58.83 51.17 -10.37
N TYR A 41 59.85 52.03 -10.37
CA TYR A 41 60.15 53.11 -9.40
C TYR A 41 60.87 52.58 -8.15
N LEU A 42 62.18 52.73 -7.93
CA LEU A 42 63.16 53.71 -8.40
C LEU A 42 64.53 53.03 -8.60
N CYS A 43 64.91 52.76 -9.86
CA CYS A 43 66.32 52.84 -10.27
C CYS A 43 66.46 54.19 -10.97
N ALA A 44 66.44 55.27 -10.17
CA ALA A 44 66.94 56.56 -10.62
C ALA A 44 68.39 56.62 -10.14
N GLU A 45 69.30 56.59 -11.11
CA GLU A 45 70.66 57.05 -10.95
C GLU A 45 70.64 58.44 -10.30
N GLU A 46 70.99 58.54 -9.02
CA GLU A 46 71.44 59.81 -8.47
C GLU A 46 72.94 59.90 -8.73
N THR A 47 73.24 60.54 -9.86
CA THR A 47 74.48 61.26 -10.14
C THR A 47 74.97 62.04 -8.92
N PRO A 48 76.28 62.10 -8.65
CA PRO A 48 76.83 62.92 -7.58
C PRO A 48 76.70 64.41 -7.96
N THR A 49 75.66 65.08 -7.49
CA THR A 49 75.60 66.54 -7.53
C THR A 49 76.53 67.09 -6.47
N HIS A 50 77.69 67.57 -6.95
CA HIS A 50 78.51 68.57 -6.29
C HIS A 50 77.62 69.71 -5.74
N THR A 51 77.64 69.91 -4.42
CA THR A 51 77.41 71.22 -3.81
C THR A 51 78.68 71.66 -3.12
N ALA A 52 79.29 72.67 -3.74
CA ALA A 52 80.38 73.47 -3.22
C ALA A 52 79.94 74.38 -2.05
N ALA A 53 80.95 74.93 -1.37
CA ALA A 53 80.95 75.88 -0.25
C ALA A 53 80.78 75.20 1.13
N THR A 54 81.78 75.19 2.01
CA THR A 54 82.74 76.26 2.34
C THR A 54 84.19 75.76 2.41
N GLY A 55 85.06 76.35 1.60
CA GLY A 55 86.48 76.40 1.90
C GLY A 55 86.69 77.34 3.10
N ARG A 56 87.40 76.87 4.12
CA ARG A 56 88.15 77.77 4.99
C ARG A 56 89.59 77.79 4.49
N CYS A 57 90.04 78.99 4.13
CA CYS A 57 91.43 79.32 3.93
C CYS A 57 92.23 78.91 5.18
N LEU A 58 93.24 78.07 4.98
CA LEU A 58 94.37 77.96 5.91
C LEU A 58 95.25 79.18 5.65
N ASP A 59 95.07 80.21 6.46
CA ASP A 59 96.05 81.29 6.55
C ASP A 59 97.36 80.71 7.09
N ALA A 60 98.42 80.94 6.32
CA ALA A 60 99.76 80.50 6.61
C ALA A 60 100.33 81.26 7.80
N THR A 61 100.42 80.61 8.96
CA THR A 61 101.40 80.92 10.00
C THR A 61 101.79 79.62 10.72
N GLY A 62 103.09 79.32 10.72
CA GLY A 62 103.76 78.09 11.20
C GLY A 62 102.99 77.22 12.19
N GLN A 63 102.36 76.16 11.66
CA GLN A 63 101.91 75.02 12.45
C GLN A 63 103.02 73.96 12.46
N SER A 64 103.34 73.43 13.64
CA SER A 64 104.23 72.28 13.80
C SER A 64 103.66 71.10 13.00
N GLY A 65 104.50 70.32 12.31
CA GLY A 65 104.06 69.11 11.59
C GLY A 65 103.24 68.14 12.46
N ASP A 66 103.39 68.22 13.78
CA ASP A 66 102.64 67.41 14.75
C ASP A 66 101.15 67.78 14.86
N GLU A 67 100.77 69.05 14.66
CA GLU A 67 99.37 69.49 14.77
C GLU A 67 98.52 68.98 13.60
N VAL A 68 99.09 68.99 12.39
CA VAL A 68 98.45 68.45 11.18
C VAL A 68 98.27 66.93 11.29
N VAL A 69 99.29 66.23 11.82
CA VAL A 69 99.22 64.79 12.06
C VAL A 69 98.13 64.46 13.09
N SER A 70 97.99 65.24 14.16
CA SER A 70 96.92 65.05 15.16
C SER A 70 95.52 65.28 14.58
N SER A 71 95.33 66.33 13.76
CA SER A 71 94.06 66.59 13.06
C SER A 71 93.67 65.42 12.16
N LEU A 72 94.59 64.93 11.32
CA LEU A 72 94.34 63.81 10.41
C LEU A 72 94.04 62.49 11.16
N GLN A 73 94.69 62.25 12.30
CA GLN A 73 94.37 61.10 13.15
C GLN A 73 92.95 61.19 13.71
N SER A 74 92.53 62.38 14.15
CA SER A 74 91.17 62.60 14.65
C SER A 74 90.11 62.41 13.55
N GLU A 75 90.37 62.91 12.34
CA GLU A 75 89.50 62.73 11.17
C GLU A 75 89.42 61.26 10.74
N LEU A 76 90.55 60.54 10.77
CA LEU A 76 90.59 59.10 10.49
C LEU A 76 89.77 58.31 11.51
N ASP A 77 89.86 58.65 12.79
CA ASP A 77 89.08 57.99 13.84
C ASP A 77 87.58 58.30 13.75
N ILE A 78 87.21 59.52 13.35
CA ILE A 78 85.82 59.88 13.01
C ILE A 78 85.34 59.04 11.82
N CYS A 79 86.11 58.98 10.73
CA CYS A 79 85.79 58.17 9.56
C CYS A 79 85.62 56.69 9.90
N ARG A 80 86.50 56.12 10.75
CA ARG A 80 86.39 54.74 11.23
C ARG A 80 85.11 54.49 12.02
N ARG A 81 84.74 55.39 12.94
CA ARG A 81 83.49 55.28 13.72
C ARG A 81 82.25 55.38 12.82
N LEU A 82 82.25 56.31 11.87
CA LEU A 82 81.16 56.47 10.90
C LEU A 82 81.03 55.24 10.01
N LEU A 83 82.15 54.69 9.53
CA LEU A 83 82.17 53.47 8.74
C LEU A 83 81.61 52.28 9.54
N ASN A 84 82.06 52.10 10.78
CA ASN A 84 81.52 51.06 11.68
C ASN A 84 80.01 51.24 11.94
N ALA A 85 79.53 52.47 12.14
CA ALA A 85 78.10 52.76 12.31
C ALA A 85 77.30 52.40 11.04
N LYS A 86 77.83 52.73 9.84
CA LYS A 86 77.22 52.34 8.56
C LYS A 86 77.17 50.82 8.39
N TYR A 87 78.24 50.10 8.75
CA TYR A 87 78.25 48.63 8.71
C TYR A 87 77.21 48.01 9.64
N LEU A 88 77.09 48.52 10.87
CA LEU A 88 76.06 48.04 11.81
C LEU A 88 74.64 48.34 11.31
N ALA A 89 74.40 49.52 10.75
CA ALA A 89 73.11 49.87 10.15
C ALA A 89 72.76 48.95 8.97
N ALA A 90 73.71 48.72 8.05
CA ALA A 90 73.53 47.81 6.93
C ALA A 90 73.25 46.37 7.39
N HIS A 91 73.92 45.90 8.45
CA HIS A 91 73.67 44.58 9.04
C HIS A 91 72.28 44.45 9.65
N ILE A 92 71.78 45.49 10.33
CA ILE A 92 70.41 45.51 10.88
C ILE A 92 69.39 45.48 9.73
N LEU A 93 69.58 46.28 8.68
CA LEU A 93 68.70 46.29 7.52
C LEU A 93 68.69 44.95 6.79
N LEU A 94 69.86 44.31 6.61
CA LEU A 94 69.93 42.98 6.01
C LEU A 94 69.15 41.95 6.85
N LYS A 95 69.30 41.97 8.18
CA LYS A 95 68.51 41.10 9.07
C LYS A 95 67.01 41.36 8.96
N GLN A 96 66.59 42.62 8.86
CA GLN A 96 65.18 42.97 8.68
C GLN A 96 64.68 42.51 7.31
N LEU A 97 65.47 42.67 6.25
CA LEU A 97 65.14 42.23 4.90
C LEU A 97 64.92 40.71 4.85
N VAL A 98 65.81 39.93 5.48
CA VAL A 98 65.65 38.47 5.58
C VAL A 98 64.36 38.11 6.30
N ARG A 99 64.08 38.72 7.47
CA ARG A 99 62.83 38.46 8.22
C ARG A 99 61.58 38.78 7.39
N VAL A 100 61.55 39.93 6.72
CA VAL A 100 60.43 40.31 5.85
C VAL A 100 60.28 39.34 4.68
N SER A 101 61.40 38.84 4.12
CA SER A 101 61.35 37.84 3.06
C SER A 101 60.77 36.50 3.55
N GLU A 102 61.18 36.02 4.73
CA GLU A 102 60.64 34.81 5.36
C GLU A 102 59.16 34.95 5.70
N GLU A 103 58.75 36.11 6.24
CA GLU A 103 57.35 36.42 6.53
C GLU A 103 56.49 36.44 5.26
N LYS A 104 57.00 37.02 4.18
CA LYS A 104 56.35 37.02 2.87
C LYS A 104 56.19 35.60 2.33
N GLU A 105 57.24 34.78 2.38
CA GLU A 105 57.18 33.38 1.95
C GLU A 105 56.23 32.55 2.81
N GLU A 106 56.19 32.77 4.13
CA GLU A 106 55.22 32.07 4.98
C GLU A 106 53.79 32.54 4.69
N GLY A 107 53.61 33.82 4.38
CA GLY A 107 52.34 34.38 3.90
C GLY A 107 51.86 33.70 2.61
N THR A 108 52.74 33.52 1.62
CA THR A 108 52.39 32.82 0.38
C THR A 108 52.10 31.34 0.61
N ARG A 109 52.87 30.65 1.46
CA ARG A 109 52.59 29.25 1.85
C ARG A 109 51.23 29.11 2.54
N ARG A 110 50.87 30.01 3.46
CA ARG A 110 49.55 30.01 4.11
C ARG A 110 48.42 30.22 3.09
N SER A 111 48.58 31.18 2.18
CA SER A 111 47.60 31.41 1.12
C SER A 111 47.44 30.18 0.22
N HIS A 112 48.54 29.52 -0.19
CA HIS A 112 48.48 28.29 -0.97
C HIS A 112 47.76 27.15 -0.23
N ARG A 113 48.00 26.97 1.08
CA ARG A 113 47.28 25.98 1.90
C ARG A 113 45.78 26.26 1.92
N GLN A 114 45.39 27.52 2.14
CA GLN A 114 43.99 27.93 2.13
C GLN A 114 43.33 27.70 0.75
N CYS A 115 44.01 28.06 -0.34
CA CYS A 115 43.51 27.76 -1.69
C CYS A 115 43.33 26.26 -1.91
N ALA A 116 44.26 25.43 -1.45
CA ALA A 116 44.16 23.97 -1.57
C ALA A 116 43.01 23.38 -0.74
N GLU A 117 42.73 23.92 0.45
CA GLU A 117 41.59 23.54 1.29
C GLU A 117 40.27 23.91 0.62
N LEU A 118 40.13 25.16 0.17
CA LEU A 118 38.94 25.63 -0.55
C LEU A 118 38.66 24.82 -1.82
N LEU A 119 39.71 24.43 -2.56
CA LEU A 119 39.54 23.57 -3.74
C LEU A 119 39.01 22.17 -3.38
N LYS A 120 39.43 21.60 -2.25
CA LYS A 120 38.89 20.32 -1.77
C LYS A 120 37.43 20.45 -1.37
N GLU A 121 37.06 21.53 -0.69
CA GLU A 121 35.67 21.82 -0.32
C GLU A 121 34.80 22.01 -1.57
N LEU A 122 35.26 22.79 -2.55
CA LEU A 122 34.57 22.96 -3.83
C LEU A 122 34.35 21.62 -4.54
N ASN A 123 35.38 20.76 -4.60
CA ASN A 123 35.25 19.43 -5.20
C ASN A 123 34.26 18.53 -4.42
N SER A 124 34.27 18.60 -3.09
CA SER A 124 33.31 17.86 -2.25
C SER A 124 31.88 18.31 -2.51
N LEU A 125 31.64 19.62 -2.49
CA LEU A 125 30.33 20.21 -2.73
C LEU A 125 29.84 19.93 -4.16
N GLN A 126 30.74 19.94 -5.14
CA GLN A 126 30.40 19.58 -6.52
C GLN A 126 29.94 18.13 -6.64
N TYR A 127 30.62 17.20 -5.96
CA TYR A 127 30.22 15.79 -5.93
C TYR A 127 28.88 15.59 -5.21
N GLU A 128 28.67 16.25 -4.08
CA GLU A 128 27.40 16.22 -3.35
C GLU A 128 26.25 16.74 -4.22
N LEU A 129 26.46 17.85 -4.93
CA LEU A 129 25.48 18.42 -5.84
C LEU A 129 25.12 17.46 -6.97
N GLN A 130 26.12 16.82 -7.60
CA GLN A 130 25.90 15.81 -8.63
C GLN A 130 25.09 14.60 -8.10
N CYS A 131 25.39 14.14 -6.89
CA CYS A 131 24.66 13.04 -6.26
C CYS A 131 23.19 13.42 -6.02
N MET A 132 22.94 14.64 -5.54
CA MET A 132 21.59 15.15 -5.30
C MET A 132 20.81 15.32 -6.60
N GLU A 133 21.42 15.86 -7.66
CA GLU A 133 20.80 15.99 -8.98
C GLU A 133 20.39 14.64 -9.56
N GLU A 134 21.29 13.66 -9.50
CA GLU A 134 21.02 12.29 -9.94
C GLU A 134 19.88 11.64 -9.14
N HIS A 135 19.89 11.81 -7.81
CA HIS A 135 18.84 11.31 -6.94
C HIS A 135 17.47 11.92 -7.29
N LEU A 136 17.42 13.25 -7.46
CA LEU A 136 16.20 13.96 -7.86
C LEU A 136 15.70 13.49 -9.22
N ARG A 137 16.58 13.30 -10.20
CA ARG A 137 16.22 12.82 -11.54
C ARG A 137 15.58 11.43 -11.48
N ARG A 138 16.17 10.49 -10.72
CA ARG A 138 15.61 9.14 -10.52
C ARG A 138 14.27 9.17 -9.81
N SER A 139 14.13 10.02 -8.79
CA SER A 139 12.87 10.21 -8.06
C SER A 139 11.78 10.72 -9.00
N GLN A 140 12.07 11.78 -9.77
CA GLN A 140 11.16 12.33 -10.77
C GLN A 140 10.74 11.28 -11.81
N GLN A 141 11.69 10.51 -12.34
CA GLN A 141 11.38 9.43 -13.29
C GLN A 141 10.44 8.38 -12.66
N THR A 142 10.72 7.95 -11.44
CA THR A 142 9.88 6.98 -10.72
C THR A 142 8.45 7.50 -10.53
N TRP A 143 8.30 8.79 -10.23
CA TRP A 143 6.97 9.42 -10.09
C TRP A 143 6.24 9.54 -11.42
N LEU A 144 6.93 9.85 -12.51
CA LEU A 144 6.36 9.87 -13.85
C LEU A 144 5.88 8.47 -14.26
N ASP A 145 6.68 7.43 -14.02
CA ASP A 145 6.30 6.05 -14.35
C ASP A 145 5.05 5.61 -13.58
N LYS A 146 4.98 5.94 -12.28
CA LYS A 146 3.77 5.70 -11.45
C LYS A 146 2.55 6.44 -11.97
N LEU A 147 2.71 7.71 -12.35
CA LEU A 147 1.62 8.51 -12.89
C LEU A 147 1.09 7.90 -14.20
N ASN A 148 1.99 7.49 -15.09
CA ASN A 148 1.63 6.84 -16.35
C ASN A 148 0.86 5.53 -16.12
N SER A 149 1.34 4.67 -15.20
CA SER A 149 0.63 3.43 -14.82
C SER A 149 -0.79 3.70 -14.30
N LEU A 150 -0.94 4.70 -13.42
CA LEU A 150 -2.25 5.08 -12.88
C LEU A 150 -3.19 5.65 -13.96
N MET A 151 -2.65 6.38 -14.94
CA MET A 151 -3.41 6.89 -16.07
C MET A 151 -3.91 5.76 -16.97
N GLU A 152 -3.08 4.75 -17.23
CA GLU A 152 -3.47 3.55 -17.97
C GLU A 152 -4.56 2.77 -17.22
N GLU A 153 -4.36 2.50 -15.92
CA GLU A 153 -5.35 1.82 -15.07
C GLU A 153 -6.69 2.56 -15.01
N ASN A 154 -6.67 3.89 -14.88
CA ASN A 154 -7.87 4.72 -14.92
C ASN A 154 -8.55 4.63 -16.29
N GLY A 155 -7.78 4.65 -17.38
CA GLY A 155 -8.29 4.43 -18.73
C GLY A 155 -9.03 3.09 -18.87
N ASP A 156 -8.45 2.01 -18.33
CA ASP A 156 -9.04 0.67 -18.32
C ASP A 156 -10.33 0.62 -17.50
N GLN A 157 -10.32 1.21 -16.32
CA GLN A 157 -11.50 1.28 -15.46
C GLN A 157 -12.64 2.06 -16.12
N GLN A 158 -12.32 3.20 -16.75
CA GLN A 158 -13.32 3.97 -17.50
C GLN A 158 -13.89 3.19 -18.67
N ARG A 159 -13.08 2.40 -19.40
CA ARG A 159 -13.58 1.52 -20.46
C ARG A 159 -14.55 0.47 -19.91
N LYS A 160 -14.18 -0.24 -18.83
CA LYS A 160 -15.05 -1.21 -18.16
C LYS A 160 -16.37 -0.59 -17.68
N LEU A 161 -16.31 0.61 -17.11
CA LEU A 161 -17.51 1.34 -16.67
C LEU A 161 -18.42 1.69 -17.84
N ARG A 162 -17.87 2.13 -18.98
CA ARG A 162 -18.65 2.42 -20.19
C ARG A 162 -19.31 1.14 -20.74
N GLU A 163 -18.58 0.04 -20.82
CA GLU A 163 -19.11 -1.27 -21.25
C GLU A 163 -20.25 -1.75 -20.35
N GLN A 164 -20.09 -1.65 -19.03
CA GLN A 164 -21.14 -2.00 -18.07
C GLN A 164 -22.36 -1.09 -18.19
N ALA A 165 -22.16 0.22 -18.37
CA ALA A 165 -23.25 1.17 -18.57
C ALA A 165 -24.03 0.87 -19.86
N GLU A 166 -23.35 0.50 -20.94
CA GLU A 166 -23.99 0.08 -22.19
C GLU A 166 -24.76 -1.24 -22.02
N ALA A 167 -24.19 -2.22 -21.32
CA ALA A 167 -24.88 -3.47 -21.02
C ALA A 167 -26.15 -3.23 -20.20
N LEU A 168 -26.10 -2.36 -19.18
CA LEU A 168 -27.27 -1.97 -18.40
C LEU A 168 -28.33 -1.28 -19.25
N ARG A 169 -27.94 -0.40 -20.17
CA ARG A 169 -28.89 0.24 -21.11
C ARG A 169 -29.57 -0.79 -22.00
N ARG A 170 -28.81 -1.75 -22.55
CA ARG A 170 -29.35 -2.85 -23.37
C ARG A 170 -30.33 -3.71 -22.57
N LEU A 171 -29.98 -4.11 -21.34
CA LEU A 171 -30.85 -4.89 -20.46
C LEU A 171 -32.12 -4.11 -20.06
N THR A 172 -31.99 -2.81 -19.82
CA THR A 172 -33.14 -1.96 -19.51
C THR A 172 -34.09 -1.88 -20.71
N TYR A 173 -33.54 -1.72 -21.91
CA TYR A 173 -34.32 -1.73 -23.14
C TYR A 173 -35.02 -3.07 -23.38
N THR A 174 -34.32 -4.21 -23.28
CA THR A 174 -34.93 -5.52 -23.46
C THR A 174 -36.01 -5.80 -22.40
N ALA A 175 -35.78 -5.43 -21.13
CA ALA A 175 -36.78 -5.54 -20.08
C ALA A 175 -38.03 -4.71 -20.38
N GLN A 176 -37.89 -3.50 -20.96
CA GLN A 176 -39.03 -2.69 -21.38
C GLN A 176 -39.80 -3.33 -22.55
N VAL A 177 -39.10 -3.89 -23.54
CA VAL A 177 -39.73 -4.60 -24.66
C VAL A 177 -40.52 -5.81 -24.16
N LEU A 178 -39.89 -6.67 -23.34
CA LEU A 178 -40.55 -7.85 -22.78
C LEU A 178 -41.76 -7.50 -21.91
N ARG A 179 -41.71 -6.39 -21.17
CA ARG A 179 -42.87 -5.89 -20.41
C ARG A 179 -44.03 -5.49 -21.33
N ARG A 180 -43.74 -4.80 -22.45
CA ARG A 180 -44.75 -4.45 -23.46
C ARG A 180 -45.35 -5.70 -24.10
N GLU A 181 -44.52 -6.64 -24.54
CA GLU A 181 -44.99 -7.91 -25.12
C GLU A 181 -45.87 -8.69 -24.14
N ARG A 182 -45.49 -8.77 -22.86
CA ARG A 182 -46.34 -9.34 -21.80
C ARG A 182 -47.68 -8.62 -21.71
N ASP A 183 -47.69 -7.28 -21.71
CA ASP A 183 -48.91 -6.49 -21.58
C ASP A 183 -49.84 -6.67 -22.80
N GLU A 184 -49.27 -6.80 -24.00
CA GLU A 184 -49.99 -7.12 -25.24
C GLU A 184 -50.62 -8.52 -25.18
N LEU A 185 -49.86 -9.53 -24.74
CA LEU A 185 -50.39 -10.89 -24.56
C LEU A 185 -51.50 -10.95 -23.51
N LEU A 186 -51.34 -10.24 -22.38
CA LEU A 186 -52.36 -10.13 -21.33
C LEU A 186 -53.62 -9.38 -21.79
N ALA A 187 -53.52 -8.52 -22.81
CA ALA A 187 -54.67 -7.88 -23.42
C ALA A 187 -55.48 -8.84 -24.31
N LEU A 188 -54.85 -9.91 -24.82
CA LEU A 188 -55.47 -10.92 -25.69
C LEU A 188 -56.06 -12.11 -24.92
N THR A 189 -55.69 -12.30 -23.64
CA THR A 189 -56.22 -13.38 -22.79
C THR A 189 -57.60 -13.07 -22.20
N ASP A 190 -58.40 -14.11 -21.95
CA ASP A 190 -59.70 -13.99 -21.30
C ASP A 190 -59.59 -13.36 -19.90
N VAL A 191 -60.57 -12.54 -19.53
CA VAL A 191 -60.57 -11.75 -18.27
C VAL A 191 -60.35 -12.64 -17.04
N LYS A 192 -60.97 -13.83 -17.02
CA LYS A 192 -60.83 -14.78 -15.90
C LYS A 192 -59.41 -15.35 -15.79
N GLU A 193 -58.76 -15.65 -16.91
CA GLU A 193 -57.39 -16.18 -16.94
C GLU A 193 -56.37 -15.10 -16.61
N ARG A 194 -56.60 -13.87 -17.09
CA ARG A 194 -55.83 -12.69 -16.75
C ARG A 194 -55.87 -12.39 -15.25
N ASP A 195 -57.03 -12.46 -14.62
CA ASP A 195 -57.19 -12.22 -13.18
C ASP A 195 -56.42 -13.27 -12.36
N VAL A 196 -56.49 -14.55 -12.74
CA VAL A 196 -55.71 -15.62 -12.09
C VAL A 196 -54.20 -15.39 -12.26
N TYR A 197 -53.74 -14.98 -13.45
CA TYR A 197 -52.33 -14.68 -13.68
C TYR A 197 -51.84 -13.49 -12.84
N LEU A 198 -52.58 -12.38 -12.84
CA LEU A 198 -52.22 -11.18 -12.07
C LEU A 198 -52.23 -11.44 -10.57
N GLN A 199 -53.19 -12.22 -10.06
CA GLN A 199 -53.22 -12.66 -8.66
C GLN A 199 -51.99 -13.51 -8.31
N SER A 200 -51.66 -14.51 -9.13
CA SER A 200 -50.46 -15.35 -8.91
C SER A 200 -49.13 -14.58 -9.04
N SER A 201 -49.10 -13.52 -9.85
CA SER A 201 -47.94 -12.65 -10.00
C SER A 201 -47.82 -11.64 -8.86
N ALA A 202 -48.95 -11.14 -8.35
CA ALA A 202 -48.99 -10.26 -7.18
C ALA A 202 -48.54 -11.01 -5.93
N GLU A 203 -48.98 -12.26 -5.73
CA GLU A 203 -48.53 -13.12 -4.62
C GLU A 203 -47.01 -13.37 -4.61
N LYS A 204 -46.35 -13.35 -5.78
CA LYS A 204 -44.89 -13.45 -5.89
C LYS A 204 -44.16 -12.15 -5.52
N LEU A 205 -44.82 -11.00 -5.64
CA LEU A 205 -44.29 -9.67 -5.27
C LEU A 205 -44.69 -9.26 -3.85
N ASP A 206 -45.81 -9.76 -3.34
CA ASP A 206 -46.37 -9.62 -1.98
C ASP A 206 -45.90 -10.75 -1.05
N SER A 207 -44.69 -11.27 -1.25
CA SER A 207 -44.05 -11.98 -0.15
C SER A 207 -43.87 -10.97 0.99
N GLU A 208 -44.29 -11.27 2.22
CA GLU A 208 -44.21 -10.34 3.38
C GLU A 208 -42.80 -9.73 3.58
N SER A 209 -41.77 -10.36 3.02
CA SER A 209 -40.42 -9.79 2.90
C SER A 209 -40.39 -8.45 2.13
N SER A 210 -41.13 -8.33 1.03
CA SER A 210 -41.22 -7.13 0.18
C SER A 210 -41.88 -5.94 0.89
N SER A 211 -42.98 -6.16 1.63
CA SER A 211 -43.67 -5.08 2.36
C SER A 211 -42.86 -4.59 3.56
N ILE A 212 -42.22 -5.50 4.29
CA ILE A 212 -41.32 -5.17 5.39
C ILE A 212 -40.07 -4.43 4.89
N GLU A 213 -39.50 -4.83 3.76
CA GLU A 213 -38.37 -4.14 3.15
C GLU A 213 -38.71 -2.69 2.76
N VAL A 214 -39.87 -2.48 2.15
CA VAL A 214 -40.34 -1.14 1.79
C VAL A 214 -40.56 -0.29 3.05
N ALA A 215 -41.12 -0.87 4.12
CA ALA A 215 -41.26 -0.19 5.41
C ALA A 215 -39.91 0.17 6.04
N VAL A 216 -38.91 -0.72 5.98
CA VAL A 216 -37.55 -0.47 6.49
C VAL A 216 -36.83 0.60 5.66
N LEU A 217 -37.02 0.60 4.34
CA LEU A 217 -36.47 1.65 3.48
C LEU A 217 -37.08 3.03 3.78
N ALA A 218 -38.38 3.07 4.08
CA ALA A 218 -39.11 4.30 4.41
C ALA A 218 -38.87 4.83 5.83
N ALA A 219 -38.43 3.98 6.76
CA ALA A 219 -38.19 4.34 8.17
C ALA A 219 -36.89 5.12 8.41
N CYS A 220 -35.97 5.18 7.43
CA CYS A 220 -34.73 5.96 7.54
C CYS A 220 -35.03 7.46 7.47
N SER A 221 -34.72 8.20 8.54
CA SER A 221 -34.81 9.66 8.55
C SER A 221 -33.74 10.35 7.70
N CYS A 222 -32.67 9.63 7.31
CA CYS A 222 -31.67 10.16 6.39
C CYS A 222 -32.26 10.14 4.97
N ARG A 223 -32.34 11.30 4.31
CA ARG A 223 -32.77 11.39 2.92
C ARG A 223 -31.58 11.73 2.02
N GLY A 224 -31.46 11.03 0.89
CA GLY A 224 -30.53 11.39 -0.16
C GLY A 224 -30.94 12.71 -0.85
N PRO A 225 -30.02 13.34 -1.61
CA PRO A 225 -30.28 14.60 -2.32
C PRO A 225 -31.45 14.53 -3.33
N SER A 226 -31.87 13.32 -3.74
CA SER A 226 -32.97 13.06 -4.69
C SER A 226 -34.19 12.36 -4.07
N GLN A 227 -34.33 12.37 -2.73
CA GLN A 227 -35.34 11.56 -1.99
C GLN A 227 -35.19 10.04 -2.16
N GLU A 228 -34.06 9.58 -2.69
CA GLU A 228 -33.71 8.16 -2.73
C GLU A 228 -33.41 7.61 -1.34
N PRO A 229 -33.70 6.31 -1.10
CA PRO A 229 -33.34 5.64 0.14
C PRO A 229 -31.84 5.73 0.41
N CYS A 230 -31.50 6.20 1.62
CA CYS A 230 -30.15 6.35 2.13
C CYS A 230 -29.39 4.99 2.14
N ARG A 231 -28.04 5.02 2.17
CA ARG A 231 -27.24 3.78 2.30
C ARG A 231 -27.56 3.00 3.58
N CYS A 232 -27.91 3.68 4.67
CA CYS A 232 -28.34 3.05 5.91
C CYS A 232 -29.68 2.31 5.77
N ALA A 233 -30.62 2.83 4.97
CA ALA A 233 -31.88 2.16 4.64
C ALA A 233 -31.61 0.87 3.87
N HIS A 234 -30.75 0.92 2.86
CA HIS A 234 -30.38 -0.28 2.09
C HIS A 234 -29.70 -1.34 2.95
N ALA A 235 -28.77 -0.94 3.82
CA ALA A 235 -28.11 -1.86 4.75
C ALA A 235 -29.12 -2.50 5.72
N ALA A 236 -30.05 -1.71 6.26
CA ALA A 236 -31.09 -2.19 7.16
C ALA A 236 -32.06 -3.14 6.45
N ALA A 237 -32.52 -2.81 5.24
CA ALA A 237 -33.40 -3.66 4.43
C ALA A 237 -32.72 -4.99 4.08
N HIS A 238 -31.43 -4.96 3.73
CA HIS A 238 -30.65 -6.16 3.48
C HIS A 238 -30.53 -7.04 4.75
N LYS A 239 -30.29 -6.44 5.92
CA LYS A 239 -30.24 -7.20 7.18
C LYS A 239 -31.59 -7.79 7.54
N GLN A 240 -32.68 -7.07 7.28
CA GLN A 240 -34.03 -7.56 7.50
C GLN A 240 -34.37 -8.76 6.60
N ARG A 241 -33.94 -8.74 5.33
CA ARG A 241 -34.00 -9.92 4.43
C ARG A 241 -33.30 -11.13 5.03
N GLN A 242 -32.05 -10.94 5.47
CA GLN A 242 -31.26 -12.00 6.09
C GLN A 242 -31.95 -12.57 7.35
N LEU A 243 -32.51 -11.70 8.19
CA LEU A 243 -33.26 -12.12 9.38
C LEU A 243 -34.52 -12.91 9.03
N ALA A 244 -35.29 -12.47 8.03
CA ALA A 244 -36.49 -13.17 7.59
C ALA A 244 -36.16 -14.58 7.07
N GLU A 245 -35.10 -14.70 6.25
CA GLU A 245 -34.64 -15.98 5.73
C GLU A 245 -34.17 -16.93 6.86
N LEU A 246 -33.34 -16.43 7.78
CA LEU A 246 -32.88 -17.22 8.94
C LEU A 246 -34.04 -17.65 9.82
N THR A 247 -35.02 -16.77 10.05
CA THR A 247 -36.23 -17.09 10.83
C THR A 247 -37.04 -18.18 10.15
N GLN A 248 -37.19 -18.13 8.82
CA GLN A 248 -37.89 -19.17 8.08
C GLN A 248 -37.15 -20.51 8.13
N ARG A 249 -35.81 -20.49 8.00
CA ARG A 249 -34.97 -21.69 8.13
C ARG A 249 -35.08 -22.29 9.54
N ALA A 250 -35.08 -21.46 10.59
CA ALA A 250 -35.28 -21.89 11.97
C ALA A 250 -36.65 -22.56 12.16
N LYS A 251 -37.74 -21.92 11.69
CA LYS A 251 -39.09 -22.50 11.73
C LYS A 251 -39.18 -23.86 11.02
N ARG A 252 -38.56 -24.00 9.85
CA ARG A 252 -38.51 -25.28 9.12
C ARG A 252 -37.72 -26.34 9.91
N ALA A 253 -36.60 -25.96 10.51
CA ALA A 253 -35.79 -26.87 11.32
C ALA A 253 -36.53 -27.31 12.60
N GLU A 254 -37.28 -26.39 13.24
CA GLU A 254 -38.13 -26.70 14.39
C GLU A 254 -39.27 -27.65 14.00
N ALA A 255 -39.97 -27.39 12.90
CA ALA A 255 -41.01 -28.28 12.39
C ALA A 255 -40.44 -29.68 12.09
N GLN A 256 -39.28 -29.75 11.44
CA GLN A 256 -38.60 -31.02 11.18
C GLN A 256 -38.18 -31.71 12.49
N ALA A 257 -37.71 -30.98 13.49
CA ALA A 257 -37.37 -31.54 14.79
C ALA A 257 -38.61 -32.10 15.51
N GLN A 258 -39.76 -31.43 15.43
CA GLN A 258 -41.03 -31.91 15.97
C GLN A 258 -41.51 -33.17 15.26
N ASP A 259 -41.40 -33.24 13.93
CA ASP A 259 -41.79 -34.43 13.18
C ASP A 259 -40.85 -35.61 13.46
N ASN A 260 -39.54 -35.34 13.61
CA ASN A 260 -38.59 -36.34 14.06
C ASN A 260 -38.91 -36.84 15.48
N ALA A 261 -39.31 -35.95 16.40
CA ALA A 261 -39.70 -36.34 17.75
C ALA A 261 -40.94 -37.26 17.75
N LYS A 262 -41.98 -36.91 16.99
CA LYS A 262 -43.15 -37.78 16.78
C LYS A 262 -42.76 -39.13 16.19
N THR A 263 -41.86 -39.13 15.20
CA THR A 263 -41.35 -40.35 14.57
C THR A 263 -40.64 -41.24 15.59
N VAL A 264 -39.80 -40.67 16.45
CA VAL A 264 -39.11 -41.39 17.54
C VAL A 264 -40.13 -41.99 18.52
N ASP A 265 -41.17 -41.25 18.89
CA ASP A 265 -42.22 -41.75 19.79
C ASP A 265 -42.99 -42.93 19.19
N ILE A 266 -43.35 -42.86 17.91
CA ILE A 266 -44.01 -43.96 17.18
C ILE A 266 -43.10 -45.20 17.17
N TYR A 267 -41.81 -45.04 16.87
CA TYR A 267 -40.88 -46.16 16.90
C TYR A 267 -40.74 -46.74 18.31
N ARG A 268 -40.65 -45.90 19.34
CA ARG A 268 -40.58 -46.36 20.74
C ARG A 268 -41.80 -47.21 21.09
N GLU A 269 -43.01 -46.75 20.79
CA GLU A 269 -44.25 -47.48 21.06
C GLU A 269 -44.28 -48.81 20.29
N ALA A 270 -43.91 -48.81 19.00
CA ALA A 270 -43.80 -50.03 18.21
C ALA A 270 -42.79 -51.03 18.81
N PHE A 271 -41.64 -50.56 19.30
CA PHE A 271 -40.65 -51.40 19.99
C PHE A 271 -41.21 -51.98 21.29
N GLU A 272 -41.93 -51.20 22.10
CA GLU A 272 -42.55 -51.66 23.34
C GLU A 272 -43.60 -52.75 23.08
N VAL A 273 -44.47 -52.56 22.08
CA VAL A 273 -45.44 -53.56 21.64
C VAL A 273 -44.73 -54.84 21.19
N GLN A 274 -43.66 -54.72 20.40
CA GLN A 274 -42.92 -55.88 19.92
C GLN A 274 -42.20 -56.64 21.04
N LEU A 275 -41.63 -55.93 22.02
CA LEU A 275 -41.03 -56.54 23.21
C LEU A 275 -42.08 -57.28 24.05
N ALA A 276 -43.27 -56.71 24.22
CA ALA A 276 -44.36 -57.36 24.93
C ALA A 276 -44.83 -58.64 24.23
N LYS A 277 -45.04 -58.58 22.90
CA LYS A 277 -45.35 -59.75 22.06
C LYS A 277 -44.27 -60.83 22.16
N ASN A 278 -43.00 -60.45 22.05
CA ASN A 278 -41.88 -61.40 22.14
C ASN A 278 -41.82 -62.07 23.52
N ARG A 279 -41.95 -61.30 24.61
CA ARG A 279 -42.03 -61.84 25.98
C ARG A 279 -43.20 -62.80 26.17
N ALA A 280 -44.33 -62.57 25.50
CA ALA A 280 -45.48 -63.48 25.54
C ALA A 280 -45.17 -64.79 24.81
N LEU A 281 -44.64 -64.73 23.59
CA LEU A 281 -44.27 -65.91 22.81
C LEU A 281 -43.18 -66.75 23.48
N THR A 282 -42.17 -66.11 24.09
CA THR A 282 -41.15 -66.81 24.86
C THR A 282 -41.75 -67.56 26.06
N ARG A 283 -42.70 -66.94 26.78
CA ARG A 283 -43.43 -67.62 27.86
C ARG A 283 -44.21 -68.83 27.35
N SER A 284 -44.96 -68.67 26.26
CA SER A 284 -45.70 -69.78 25.63
C SER A 284 -44.79 -70.92 25.15
N LEU A 285 -43.61 -70.60 24.62
CA LEU A 285 -42.60 -71.61 24.24
C LEU A 285 -42.07 -72.37 25.45
N VAL A 286 -41.76 -71.67 26.55
CA VAL A 286 -41.31 -72.31 27.81
C VAL A 286 -42.41 -73.20 28.38
N GLU A 287 -43.67 -72.74 28.41
CA GLU A 287 -44.81 -73.55 28.85
C GLU A 287 -44.99 -74.82 28.01
N LEU A 288 -44.88 -74.73 26.68
CA LEU A 288 -44.94 -75.90 25.80
C LEU A 288 -43.75 -76.85 25.99
N GLN A 289 -42.54 -76.33 26.25
CA GLN A 289 -41.37 -77.14 26.58
C GLN A 289 -41.55 -77.88 27.91
N SER A 290 -42.07 -77.20 28.95
CA SER A 290 -42.40 -77.83 30.23
C SER A 290 -43.49 -78.89 30.11
N ARG A 291 -44.49 -78.70 29.24
CA ARG A 291 -45.51 -79.73 28.91
C ARG A 291 -44.93 -80.94 28.17
N ARG A 292 -43.98 -80.71 27.24
CA ARG A 292 -43.26 -81.79 26.52
C ARG A 292 -42.38 -82.63 27.45
N GLY A 293 -41.81 -82.03 28.50
CA GLY A 293 -41.04 -82.77 29.51
C GLY A 293 -41.86 -83.74 30.37
N ILE A 294 -43.19 -83.61 30.39
CA ILE A 294 -44.11 -84.43 31.20
C ILE A 294 -44.88 -85.46 30.34
N GLN A 295 -44.93 -85.31 29.01
CA GLN A 295 -45.69 -86.19 28.10
C GLN A 295 -44.81 -86.75 26.97
N LEU A 296 -44.18 -87.90 27.21
CA LEU A 296 -43.41 -88.67 26.22
C LEU A 296 -44.21 -89.81 25.54
N THR A 297 -45.55 -89.75 25.57
CA THR A 297 -46.42 -90.78 24.97
C THR A 297 -47.36 -90.20 23.92
N ARG A 298 -46.93 -90.33 22.66
CA ARG A 298 -47.72 -90.57 21.43
C ARG A 298 -49.12 -89.96 21.39
N MET A 299 -49.27 -88.74 20.87
CA MET A 299 -50.53 -88.22 20.28
C MET A 299 -50.27 -87.04 19.33
N PRO A 300 -51.19 -86.76 18.38
CA PRO A 300 -50.97 -85.90 17.22
C PRO A 300 -50.84 -84.43 17.62
N TYR A 301 -50.02 -83.71 16.86
CA TYR A 301 -49.71 -82.29 17.02
C TYR A 301 -50.93 -81.47 17.49
N PRO A 302 -50.89 -80.87 18.71
CA PRO A 302 -52.01 -80.07 19.18
C PRO A 302 -52.13 -78.81 18.32
N ALA A 303 -53.37 -78.41 18.02
CA ALA A 303 -53.68 -77.20 17.24
C ALA A 303 -53.00 -75.92 17.81
N ASP A 304 -52.75 -75.91 19.12
CA ASP A 304 -52.07 -74.84 19.85
C ASP A 304 -50.61 -74.65 19.41
N ALA A 305 -49.93 -75.73 19.00
CA ALA A 305 -48.55 -75.65 18.50
C ALA A 305 -48.47 -75.04 17.09
N ARG A 306 -49.51 -75.24 16.26
CA ARG A 306 -49.58 -74.63 14.92
C ARG A 306 -49.79 -73.13 15.01
N ARG A 307 -50.72 -72.69 15.87
CA ARG A 307 -50.96 -71.25 16.13
C ARG A 307 -49.70 -70.55 16.63
N LEU A 308 -48.96 -71.16 17.56
CA LEU A 308 -47.70 -70.57 18.03
C LEU A 308 -46.63 -70.50 16.93
N ILE A 309 -46.56 -71.49 16.03
CA ILE A 309 -45.65 -71.46 14.89
C ILE A 309 -46.04 -70.33 13.92
N ASP A 310 -47.34 -70.16 13.66
CA ASP A 310 -47.85 -69.07 12.82
C ASP A 310 -47.54 -67.70 13.46
N ASP A 311 -47.77 -67.52 14.76
CA ASP A 311 -47.43 -66.29 15.50
C ASP A 311 -45.91 -66.01 15.53
N LEU A 312 -45.08 -67.06 15.56
CA LEU A 312 -43.62 -66.93 15.49
C LEU A 312 -43.14 -66.57 14.09
N LEU A 313 -43.77 -67.13 13.05
CA LEU A 313 -43.49 -66.79 11.65
C LEU A 313 -43.87 -65.35 11.37
N GLU A 314 -45.05 -64.91 11.81
CA GLU A 314 -45.50 -63.52 11.69
C GLU A 314 -44.56 -62.55 12.43
N ASN A 315 -44.13 -62.89 13.66
CA ASN A 315 -43.16 -62.07 14.39
C ASN A 315 -41.77 -62.02 13.72
N LEU A 316 -41.33 -63.11 13.07
CA LEU A 316 -40.08 -63.13 12.30
C LEU A 316 -40.19 -62.29 11.02
N CYS A 317 -41.35 -62.29 10.35
CA CYS A 317 -41.64 -61.41 9.22
C CYS A 317 -41.62 -59.93 9.66
N ASP A 318 -42.30 -59.59 10.76
CA ASP A 318 -42.30 -58.25 11.35
C ASP A 318 -40.89 -57.76 11.71
N LYS A 319 -40.04 -58.65 12.24
CA LYS A 319 -38.64 -58.32 12.58
C LYS A 319 -37.79 -58.02 11.35
N ASN A 320 -37.97 -58.78 10.27
CA ASN A 320 -37.25 -58.56 9.03
C ASN A 320 -37.68 -57.22 8.39
N GLU A 321 -38.97 -56.91 8.40
CA GLU A 321 -39.49 -55.64 7.92
C GLU A 321 -39.01 -54.46 8.78
N ALA A 322 -39.02 -54.59 10.11
CA ALA A 322 -38.49 -53.59 11.03
C ALA A 322 -36.99 -53.32 10.82
N LEU A 323 -36.19 -54.37 10.57
CA LEU A 323 -34.76 -54.24 10.24
C LEU A 323 -34.53 -53.48 8.93
N VAL A 324 -35.34 -53.74 7.90
CA VAL A 324 -35.29 -53.00 6.64
C VAL A 324 -35.63 -51.52 6.87
N HIS A 325 -36.70 -51.23 7.64
CA HIS A 325 -37.04 -49.85 7.99
C HIS A 325 -35.96 -49.14 8.80
N GLN A 326 -35.31 -49.82 9.75
CA GLN A 326 -34.18 -49.28 10.50
C GLN A 326 -32.98 -48.97 9.59
N GLN A 327 -32.61 -49.88 8.68
CA GLN A 327 -31.51 -49.65 7.75
C GLN A 327 -31.79 -48.48 6.80
N VAL A 328 -33.03 -48.35 6.34
CA VAL A 328 -33.47 -47.22 5.52
C VAL A 328 -33.42 -45.90 6.30
N MET A 329 -33.88 -45.89 7.56
CA MET A 329 -33.81 -44.70 8.42
C MET A 329 -32.38 -44.29 8.74
N VAL A 330 -31.49 -45.23 9.08
CA VAL A 330 -30.07 -44.95 9.31
C VAL A 330 -29.42 -44.35 8.07
N LYS A 331 -29.76 -44.85 6.88
CA LYS A 331 -29.26 -44.33 5.61
C LYS A 331 -29.79 -42.92 5.30
N LEU A 332 -31.07 -42.64 5.59
CA LEU A 332 -31.67 -41.31 5.47
C LEU A 332 -31.04 -40.30 6.45
N LEU A 333 -30.83 -40.70 7.70
CA LEU A 333 -30.17 -39.86 8.71
C LEU A 333 -28.71 -39.57 8.34
N ALA A 334 -27.97 -40.55 7.80
CA ALA A 334 -26.62 -40.35 7.31
C ALA A 334 -26.56 -39.34 6.15
N LEU A 335 -27.53 -39.38 5.22
CA LEU A 335 -27.63 -38.41 4.12
C LEU A 335 -27.98 -36.99 4.63
N GLN A 336 -28.87 -36.88 5.62
CA GLN A 336 -29.24 -35.59 6.22
C GLN A 336 -28.09 -34.96 7.04
N LEU A 337 -27.27 -35.76 7.71
CA LEU A 337 -26.09 -35.29 8.44
C LEU A 337 -24.91 -34.97 7.51
N GLY A 338 -24.70 -35.76 6.45
CA GLY A 338 -23.66 -35.52 5.45
C GLY A 338 -23.92 -34.26 4.59
N GLY A 339 -25.18 -33.94 4.31
CA GLY A 339 -25.55 -32.73 3.55
C GLY A 339 -25.33 -31.42 4.31
N ARG A 340 -25.36 -31.42 5.65
CA ARG A 340 -25.15 -30.20 6.47
C ARG A 340 -23.69 -29.75 6.57
N GLY A 341 -22.72 -30.58 6.16
CA GLY A 341 -21.29 -30.25 6.22
C GLY A 341 -20.74 -29.45 5.04
N ALA A 342 -21.44 -29.42 3.90
CA ALA A 342 -20.96 -28.75 2.69
C ALA A 342 -21.31 -27.24 2.64
N ASP A 343 -22.35 -26.81 3.35
CA ASP A 343 -22.84 -25.42 3.30
C ASP A 343 -22.24 -24.50 4.39
N ALA A 344 -21.30 -25.00 5.22
CA ALA A 344 -20.69 -24.25 6.32
C ALA A 344 -19.28 -23.68 6.03
N THR A 345 -18.76 -23.85 4.81
CA THR A 345 -17.39 -23.44 4.43
C THR A 345 -17.32 -22.58 3.15
N THR A 346 -18.29 -21.72 2.91
CA THR A 346 -18.18 -20.64 1.90
C THR A 346 -18.69 -19.32 2.44
#